data_AF-A0A1V5ACP5-F1
#
_entry.id   AF-A0A1V5ACP5-F1
#
_cell.length_a   1.000
_cell.length_b   1.000
_cell.length_c   1.000
_cell.angle_alpha   90.00
_cell.angle_beta   90.00
_cell.angle_gamma   90.00
#
_symmetry.space_group_name_H-M   'P 1'
#
loop_
_entity.id
_entity.type
_entity.pdbx_description
1 polymer ?
#
loop_
_entity_poly.entity_id
_entity_poly.type
_entity_poly.pdbx_seq_one_letter_code
_entity_poly.pdbx_strand_id
1 'polypeptide(L)'
;MHHNITTFEHIGSVKNAEGVLRIDIKTRQCVIAKTDVQRLIERWPVSIYDIAEVINTCGQPEEIGQAWISRSGKAVMFRINGFSYVSPLSQVKGILSGEKKYAHLAMMVEQPVPGCPAGAAAPAAIAGVSS
;
A
#
# COMPACT_ATOMS: atom_id res chain seq x y z
N MET A 1 25.18 -1.54 4.32
CA MET A 1 23.90 -1.27 3.63
C MET A 1 22.89 -2.26 4.19
N HIS A 2 21.87 -1.80 4.92
CA HIS A 2 20.79 -2.66 5.40
C HIS A 2 19.84 -2.89 4.23
N HIS A 3 19.77 -4.12 3.71
CA HIS A 3 18.89 -4.47 2.61
C HIS A 3 17.51 -4.82 3.17
N ASN A 4 16.57 -3.87 3.28
CA ASN A 4 15.19 -4.23 3.63
C ASN A 4 14.61 -5.13 2.52
N ILE A 5 14.09 -6.31 2.89
CA ILE A 5 13.35 -7.17 1.96
C ILE A 5 11.91 -6.66 1.95
N THR A 6 11.44 -6.17 0.81
CA THR A 6 10.03 -5.86 0.61
C THR A 6 9.30 -7.11 0.17
N THR A 7 8.36 -7.58 0.99
CA THR A 7 7.43 -8.65 0.61
C THR A 7 6.09 -8.06 0.21
N PHE A 8 5.37 -8.78 -0.66
CA PHE A 8 4.04 -8.40 -1.13
C PHE A 8 3.04 -9.46 -0.68
N GLU A 9 2.18 -9.09 0.28
CA GLU A 9 1.10 -9.95 0.74
C GLU A 9 -0.19 -9.58 0.00
N HIS A 10 -0.82 -10.52 -0.70
CA HIS A 10 -2.12 -10.28 -1.31
C HIS A 10 -3.21 -10.20 -0.23
N ILE A 11 -3.92 -9.07 -0.15
CA ILE A 11 -4.87 -8.81 0.95
C ILE A 11 -6.24 -8.29 0.48
N GLY A 12 -6.42 -8.05 -0.82
CA GLY A 12 -7.60 -7.35 -1.29
C GLY A 12 -7.70 -7.20 -2.80
N SER A 13 -8.62 -6.35 -3.22
CA SER A 13 -8.86 -6.10 -4.65
C SER A 13 -9.25 -4.66 -4.93
N VAL A 14 -8.96 -4.20 -6.15
CA VAL A 14 -9.48 -2.95 -6.69
C VAL A 14 -10.52 -3.26 -7.75
N LYS A 15 -11.64 -2.55 -7.74
CA LYS A 15 -12.77 -2.75 -8.67
C LYS A 15 -13.28 -1.41 -9.17
N ASN A 16 -13.79 -1.39 -10.39
CA ASN A 16 -14.56 -0.28 -10.90
C ASN A 16 -16.03 -0.51 -10.57
N ALA A 17 -16.67 0.45 -9.89
CA ALA A 17 -18.10 0.46 -9.64
C ALA A 17 -18.62 1.85 -9.98
N GLU A 18 -19.47 1.94 -11.02
CA GLU A 18 -20.10 3.20 -11.44
C GLU A 18 -19.11 4.33 -11.77
N GLY A 19 -17.90 3.98 -12.20
CA GLY A 19 -16.83 4.92 -12.53
C GLY A 19 -15.97 5.34 -11.33
N VAL A 20 -16.27 4.83 -10.14
CA VAL A 20 -15.49 4.99 -8.91
C VAL A 20 -14.54 3.80 -8.77
N LEU A 21 -13.30 4.01 -8.32
CA LEU A 21 -12.42 2.89 -7.99
C LEU A 21 -12.60 2.52 -6.52
N ARG A 22 -13.20 1.35 -6.27
CA ARG A 22 -13.35 0.76 -4.93
C ARG A 22 -12.11 -0.08 -4.61
N ILE A 23 -11.57 0.13 -3.43
CA ILE A 23 -10.39 -0.56 -2.90
C ILE A 23 -10.86 -1.37 -1.69
N ASP A 24 -11.05 -2.67 -1.89
CA ASP A 24 -11.48 -3.60 -0.84
C ASP A 24 -10.24 -4.17 -0.14
N ILE A 25 -10.06 -3.85 1.14
CA ILE A 25 -8.91 -4.26 1.98
C ILE A 25 -9.44 -5.03 3.19
N LYS A 26 -9.45 -6.36 3.15
CA LYS A 26 -10.00 -7.23 4.23
C LYS A 26 -11.30 -6.66 4.84
N THR A 27 -11.21 -5.97 5.98
CA THR A 27 -12.34 -5.40 6.75
C THR A 27 -12.69 -3.94 6.43
N ARG A 28 -11.96 -3.27 5.54
CA ARG A 28 -12.15 -1.86 5.16
C ARG A 28 -12.39 -1.72 3.66
N GLN A 29 -13.20 -0.75 3.28
CA GLN A 29 -13.43 -0.39 1.89
C GLN A 29 -13.15 1.10 1.70
N CYS A 30 -12.31 1.41 0.72
CA CYS A 30 -11.96 2.79 0.38
C CYS A 30 -12.38 3.09 -1.06
N VAL A 31 -12.44 4.37 -1.41
CA VAL A 31 -12.80 4.81 -2.76
C VAL A 31 -11.90 5.92 -3.27
N ILE A 32 -11.65 5.91 -4.58
CA ILE A 32 -11.15 7.08 -5.33
C ILE A 32 -12.33 7.61 -6.14
N ALA A 33 -12.65 8.89 -5.95
CA ALA A 33 -13.79 9.54 -6.57
C ALA A 33 -13.73 9.48 -8.10
N LYS A 34 -14.90 9.38 -8.74
CA LYS A 34 -15.02 9.29 -10.21
C LYS A 34 -14.27 10.40 -10.95
N THR A 35 -14.30 11.62 -10.44
CA THR A 35 -13.60 12.79 -11.01
C THR A 35 -12.08 12.65 -10.96
N ASP A 36 -11.57 11.88 -10.01
CA ASP A 36 -10.14 11.70 -9.78
C ASP A 36 -9.59 10.45 -10.47
N VAL A 37 -10.43 9.49 -10.87
CA VAL A 37 -9.97 8.31 -11.63
C VAL A 37 -9.25 8.73 -12.92
N GLN A 38 -9.77 9.70 -13.67
CA GLN A 38 -9.09 10.19 -14.87
C GLN A 38 -7.74 10.84 -14.54
N ARG A 39 -7.70 11.67 -13.49
CA ARG A 39 -6.47 12.33 -13.01
C ARG A 39 -5.40 11.30 -12.64
N LEU A 40 -5.79 10.22 -11.96
CA LEU A 40 -4.90 9.11 -11.63
C LEU A 40 -4.29 8.49 -12.89
N ILE A 41 -5.10 8.27 -13.94
CA ILE A 41 -4.62 7.71 -15.22
C ILE A 41 -3.68 8.67 -15.95
N GLU A 42 -3.92 9.97 -15.82
CA GLU A 42 -3.03 11.05 -16.28
C GLU A 42 -1.79 11.23 -15.38
N ARG A 43 -1.59 10.32 -14.41
CA ARG A 43 -0.44 10.25 -13.48
C ARG A 43 -0.41 11.36 -12.43
N TRP A 44 -1.54 11.98 -12.14
CA TRP A 44 -1.67 12.86 -10.99
C TRP A 44 -1.94 12.06 -9.71
N PRO A 45 -1.35 12.43 -8.56
CA PRO A 45 -1.74 11.88 -7.28
C PRO A 45 -3.18 12.27 -6.96
N VAL A 46 -3.93 11.36 -6.32
CA VAL A 46 -5.35 11.56 -5.98
C VAL A 46 -5.67 11.06 -4.58
N SER A 47 -6.66 11.69 -3.95
CA SER A 47 -7.10 11.36 -2.60
C SER A 47 -7.92 10.07 -2.57
N ILE A 48 -7.88 9.40 -1.42
CA ILE A 48 -8.62 8.18 -1.09
C ILE A 48 -9.48 8.46 0.15
N TYR A 49 -10.72 7.98 0.11
CA TYR A 49 -11.71 8.19 1.18
C TYR A 49 -12.22 6.84 1.71
N ASP A 50 -12.62 6.78 2.98
CA ASP A 50 -13.33 5.61 3.50
C ASP A 50 -14.77 5.62 2.98
N ILE A 51 -15.28 4.49 2.47
CA ILE A 51 -16.63 4.44 1.93
C ILE A 51 -17.70 4.68 3.02
N ALA A 52 -17.43 4.25 4.26
CA ALA A 52 -18.35 4.46 5.37
C ALA A 52 -18.46 5.95 5.68
N GLU A 53 -17.34 6.67 5.68
CA GLU A 53 -17.30 8.12 5.89
C GLU A 53 -18.01 8.88 4.77
N VAL A 54 -17.83 8.49 3.51
CA VAL A 54 -18.56 9.10 2.37
C VAL A 54 -20.08 9.03 2.59
N ILE A 55 -20.58 7.90 3.09
CA ILE A 55 -22.01 7.70 3.38
C ILE A 55 -22.44 8.54 4.60
N ASN A 56 -21.68 8.47 5.70
CA ASN A 56 -22.01 9.12 6.96
C ASN A 56 -21.96 10.66 6.88
N THR A 57 -21.07 11.20 6.06
CA THR A 57 -20.85 12.66 5.89
C THR A 57 -21.62 13.25 4.71
N CYS A 58 -22.52 12.49 4.09
CA CYS A 58 -23.26 12.89 2.90
C CYS A 58 -22.35 13.40 1.76
N GLY A 59 -21.22 12.73 1.54
CA GLY A 59 -20.28 13.04 0.47
C GLY A 59 -19.23 14.10 0.81
N GLN A 60 -19.04 14.45 2.09
CA GLN A 60 -17.97 15.33 2.56
C GLN A 60 -16.98 14.60 3.50
N PRO A 61 -16.37 13.48 3.08
CA PRO A 61 -15.43 12.74 3.92
C PRO A 61 -14.08 13.46 4.03
N GLU A 62 -13.34 13.15 5.09
CA GLU A 62 -11.92 13.48 5.17
C GLU A 62 -11.07 12.48 4.37
N GLU A 63 -9.95 12.96 3.81
CA GLU A 63 -8.97 12.11 3.13
C GLU A 63 -8.28 11.18 4.13
N ILE A 64 -8.22 9.88 3.80
CA ILE A 64 -7.51 8.86 4.61
C ILE A 64 -6.23 8.36 3.94
N GLY A 65 -5.93 8.83 2.72
CA GLY A 65 -4.80 8.36 1.95
C GLY A 65 -4.73 8.90 0.53
N GLN A 66 -3.71 8.46 -0.20
CA GLN A 66 -3.41 8.90 -1.56
C GLN A 66 -3.08 7.73 -2.48
N ALA A 67 -3.48 7.82 -3.74
CA ALA A 67 -3.07 6.93 -4.82
C ALA A 67 -2.26 7.66 -5.89
N TRP A 68 -1.30 6.99 -6.49
CA TRP A 68 -0.52 7.52 -7.62
C TRP A 68 0.05 6.40 -8.49
N ILE A 69 0.37 6.70 -9.75
CA ILE A 69 1.07 5.74 -10.61
C ILE A 69 2.56 5.76 -10.28
N SER A 70 3.15 4.58 -10.08
CA SER A 70 4.58 4.44 -9.80
C SER A 70 5.43 5.03 -10.92
N ARG A 71 6.66 5.46 -10.62
CA ARG A 71 7.56 6.08 -11.61
C ARG A 71 7.79 5.20 -12.85
N SER A 72 7.85 3.89 -12.67
CA SER A 72 8.01 2.94 -13.77
C SER A 72 6.77 2.82 -14.67
N GLY A 73 5.61 3.35 -14.23
CA GLY A 73 4.35 3.25 -14.94
C GLY A 73 3.75 1.85 -14.96
N LYS A 74 4.25 0.94 -14.11
CA LYS A 74 3.80 -0.46 -14.09
C LYS A 74 2.76 -0.76 -13.02
N ALA A 75 2.64 0.11 -12.01
CA ALA A 75 1.77 -0.13 -10.87
C ALA A 75 1.07 1.16 -10.42
N VAL A 76 -0.10 0.99 -9.81
CA VAL A 76 -0.74 1.99 -8.98
C VAL A 76 -0.31 1.72 -7.54
N MET A 77 0.22 2.75 -6.90
CA MET A 77 0.61 2.77 -5.50
C MET A 77 -0.52 3.40 -4.70
N PHE A 78 -0.73 2.90 -3.49
CA PHE A 78 -1.69 3.46 -2.54
C PHE A 78 -0.99 3.62 -1.20
N ARG A 79 -1.23 4.74 -0.53
CA ARG A 79 -0.87 4.94 0.88
C ARG A 79 -2.13 5.27 1.65
N ILE A 80 -2.57 4.37 2.52
CA ILE A 80 -3.83 4.51 3.26
C ILE A 80 -3.52 4.29 4.74
N ASN A 81 -3.82 5.28 5.57
CA ASN A 81 -3.59 5.22 7.02
C ASN A 81 -2.18 4.74 7.42
N GLY A 82 -1.16 5.21 6.69
CA GLY A 82 0.26 4.88 6.94
C GLY A 82 0.76 3.59 6.29
N PHE A 83 -0.12 2.74 5.75
CA PHE A 83 0.26 1.51 5.07
C PHE A 83 0.37 1.68 3.56
N SER A 84 1.33 0.97 2.96
CA SER A 84 1.58 1.00 1.52
C SER A 84 0.98 -0.23 0.85
N TYR A 85 0.24 0.01 -0.22
CA TYR A 85 -0.35 -1.03 -1.06
C TYR A 85 -0.01 -0.81 -2.53
N VAL A 86 -0.16 -1.86 -3.33
CA VAL A 86 0.15 -1.83 -4.75
C VAL A 86 -0.82 -2.67 -5.55
N SER A 87 -1.17 -2.20 -6.75
CA SER A 87 -1.91 -2.96 -7.75
C SER A 87 -1.26 -2.80 -9.13
N PRO A 88 -1.19 -3.85 -9.99
CA PRO A 88 -0.65 -3.70 -11.34
C PRO A 88 -1.47 -2.73 -12.19
N LEU A 89 -0.82 -1.75 -12.82
CA LEU A 89 -1.52 -0.73 -13.62
C LEU A 89 -2.29 -1.34 -14.80
N SER A 90 -1.76 -2.40 -15.41
CA SER A 90 -2.45 -3.12 -16.49
C SER A 90 -3.77 -3.72 -16.04
N GLN A 91 -3.86 -4.21 -14.79
CA GLN A 91 -5.11 -4.72 -14.23
C GLN A 91 -6.07 -3.59 -13.90
N VAL A 92 -5.58 -2.48 -13.33
CA VAL A 92 -6.40 -1.28 -13.07
C VAL A 92 -6.95 -0.70 -14.37
N LYS A 93 -6.17 -0.68 -15.46
CA LYS A 93 -6.69 -0.27 -16.78
C LYS A 93 -7.73 -1.26 -17.32
N GLY A 94 -7.50 -2.56 -17.16
CA GLY A 94 -8.46 -3.60 -17.56
C GLY A 94 -9.80 -3.51 -16.82
N ILE A 95 -9.82 -3.12 -15.54
CA ILE A 95 -11.10 -2.89 -14.83
C ILE A 95 -11.81 -1.60 -15.28
N LEU A 96 -11.05 -0.61 -15.75
CA LEU A 96 -11.62 0.63 -16.28
C LEU A 96 -12.20 0.44 -17.69
N SER A 97 -11.57 -0.39 -18.53
CA SER A 97 -12.10 -0.76 -19.86
C SER A 97 -13.20 -1.82 -19.81
N GLY A 98 -13.42 -2.46 -18.65
CA GLY A 98 -14.40 -3.55 -18.48
C GLY A 98 -13.89 -4.92 -18.91
N GLU A 99 -12.64 -5.03 -19.36
CA GLU A 99 -11.98 -6.30 -19.69
C GLU A 99 -11.76 -7.20 -18.46
N LYS A 100 -11.63 -6.60 -17.27
CA LYS A 100 -11.44 -7.30 -16.00
C LYS A 100 -12.47 -6.88 -14.97
N LYS A 101 -12.84 -7.82 -14.09
CA LYS A 101 -13.74 -7.55 -12.97
C LYS A 101 -13.02 -6.96 -11.75
N TYR A 102 -11.76 -7.32 -11.55
CA TYR A 102 -10.97 -6.90 -10.40
C TYR A 102 -9.47 -6.84 -10.76
N ALA A 103 -8.74 -6.04 -9.98
CA ALA A 103 -7.29 -6.01 -9.95
C ALA A 103 -6.80 -6.46 -8.56
N HIS A 104 -5.68 -7.18 -8.52
CA HIS A 104 -5.07 -7.64 -7.29
C HIS A 104 -4.51 -6.48 -6.48
N LEU A 105 -4.74 -6.48 -5.17
CA LEU A 105 -4.16 -5.53 -4.24
C LEU A 105 -3.24 -6.26 -3.26
N ALA A 106 -1.99 -5.85 -3.22
CA ALA A 106 -1.00 -6.38 -2.29
C ALA A 106 -0.54 -5.30 -1.32
N MET A 107 -0.31 -5.67 -0.07
CA MET A 107 0.34 -4.86 0.94
C MET A 107 1.84 -5.01 0.84
N MET A 108 2.56 -3.89 0.91
CA MET A 108 4.01 -3.87 0.99
C MET A 108 4.43 -3.96 2.45
N VAL A 109 5.14 -5.03 2.81
CA VAL A 109 5.68 -5.21 4.15
C VAL A 109 7.20 -5.15 4.06
N GLU A 110 7.80 -4.21 4.79
CA GLU A 110 9.25 -4.18 4.98
C GLU A 110 9.59 -5.13 6.13
N GLN A 111 10.30 -6.21 5.82
CA GLN A 111 10.86 -7.06 6.86
C GLN A 111 12.29 -6.62 7.17
N PRO A 112 12.64 -6.37 8.44
CA PRO A 112 14.03 -6.30 8.84
C PRO A 112 14.67 -7.66 8.56
N VAL A 113 15.79 -7.67 7.85
CA VAL A 113 16.58 -8.90 7.69
C VAL A 113 16.97 -9.38 9.08
N PRO A 114 16.83 -10.68 9.41
CA PRO A 114 17.44 -11.23 10.60
C PRO A 114 18.94 -11.00 10.49
N GLY A 115 19.45 -10.05 11.26
CA GLY A 115 20.88 -9.84 11.38
C GLY A 115 21.53 -11.13 11.88
N CYS A 116 22.53 -11.60 11.15
CA CYS A 116 23.56 -12.52 11.63
C CYS A 116 23.89 -12.17 13.10
N PRO A 117 24.01 -13.13 14.04
CA PRO A 117 24.21 -12.81 15.44
C PRO A 117 25.40 -11.86 15.57
N ALA A 118 25.13 -10.67 16.11
CA ALA A 118 26.15 -9.72 16.51
C ALA A 118 27.19 -10.49 17.33
N GLY A 119 28.45 -10.40 16.91
CA GLY A 119 29.55 -11.11 17.52
C GLY A 119 29.43 -11.04 19.04
N ALA A 120 29.33 -12.20 19.67
CA ALA A 120 29.51 -12.31 21.10
C ALA A 120 30.89 -11.73 21.40
N ALA A 121 30.88 -10.52 21.95
CA ALA A 121 32.06 -9.86 22.47
C ALA A 121 32.74 -10.85 23.41
N ALA A 122 33.99 -11.19 23.10
CA ALA A 122 34.85 -11.89 24.04
C ALA A 122 34.90 -11.07 25.34
N PRO A 123 34.65 -11.65 26.52
CA PRO A 123 34.92 -10.95 27.77
C PRO A 123 36.44 -10.92 27.95
N ALA A 124 37.05 -9.76 27.71
CA ALA A 124 38.41 -9.49 28.12
C ALA A 124 38.43 -9.02 29.58
N ALA A 125 39.11 -9.82 30.41
CA ALA A 125 39.82 -9.48 31.65
C ALA A 125 39.03 -9.02 32.89
N ILE A 126 39.18 -9.80 33.97
CA ILE A 126 39.56 -9.26 35.27
C ILE A 126 40.77 -10.05 35.81
N ALA A 127 41.86 -9.34 36.04
CA ALA A 127 43.01 -9.78 36.80
C ALA A 127 42.78 -9.47 38.29
N GLY A 128 43.24 -10.35 39.20
CA GLY A 128 43.39 -9.98 40.62
C GLY A 128 43.35 -11.10 41.66
N VAL A 129 44.53 -11.71 41.89
CA VAL A 129 45.19 -12.08 43.17
C VAL A 129 44.51 -12.82 44.35
N SER A 130 45.38 -13.65 44.97
CA SER A 130 45.38 -14.27 46.32
C SER A 130 44.68 -15.63 46.41
N SER A 131 45.30 -16.70 46.94
CA SER A 131 46.36 -16.85 47.97
C SER A 131 47.21 -18.09 47.73
#